data_AF-A0A166KGC7-F1
#
_entry.id   AF-A0A166KGC7-F1
#
_cell.length_a   1.000
_cell.length_b   1.000
_cell.length_c   1.000
_cell.angle_alpha   90.00
_cell.angle_beta   90.00
_cell.angle_gamma   90.00
#
_symmetry.space_group_name_H-M   'P 1'
#
loop_
_entity.id
_entity.type
_entity.pdbx_description
1 polymer ?
#
loop_
_entity_poly.entity_id
_entity_poly.type
_entity_poly.pdbx_seq_one_letter_code
_entity_poly.pdbx_strand_id
1 'polypeptide(L)'
;EMHIGRSALDNLIRDAGISLKLARKCASERDEVAREDKDDRTIFRRYARAPKGQRATIDADFVRGDRYSIVAAISVDGYVGTRIVSGSLDSAEFFDFIVEDLPHMNPYPQDRSVLILDNCSIHKSEALREVVEGHG
;
A
#
# COMPACT_ATOMS: atom_id res chain seq x y z
N GLU A 1 -6.43 21.38 -2.28
CA GLU A 1 -5.55 20.23 -2.59
C GLU A 1 -4.34 20.24 -1.68
N MET A 2 -4.24 19.28 -0.76
CA MET A 2 -3.02 19.08 0.03
C MET A 2 -2.09 18.17 -0.77
N HIS A 3 -1.16 18.76 -1.53
CA HIS A 3 -0.10 18.02 -2.19
C HIS A 3 0.98 17.63 -1.16
N ILE A 4 0.91 16.41 -0.65
CA ILE A 4 2.03 15.82 0.08
C ILE A 4 3.12 15.50 -0.95
N GLY A 5 4.24 16.23 -0.88
CA GLY A 5 5.39 16.00 -1.74
C GLY A 5 5.98 14.60 -1.50
N ARG A 6 6.58 14.00 -2.53
CA ARG A 6 7.20 12.65 -2.45
C ARG A 6 8.19 12.50 -1.29
N SER A 7 8.91 13.57 -0.94
CA SER A 7 9.84 13.61 0.19
C SER A 7 9.12 13.59 1.54
N ALA A 8 7.99 14.30 1.66
CA ALA A 8 7.17 14.26 2.86
C ALA A 8 6.57 12.86 3.05
N LEU A 9 6.15 12.21 1.97
CA LEU A 9 5.70 10.82 2.00
C LEU A 9 6.83 9.86 2.45
N ASP A 10 8.05 9.97 1.89
CA ASP A 10 9.19 9.12 2.29
C ASP A 10 9.56 9.31 3.77
N ASN A 11 9.52 10.55 4.28
CA ASN A 11 9.81 10.84 5.68
C ASN A 11 8.75 10.24 6.60
N LEU A 12 7.47 10.46 6.29
CA LEU A 12 6.37 9.88 7.05
C LEU A 12 6.45 8.35 7.08
N ILE A 13 6.78 7.72 5.93
CA ILE A 13 6.90 6.25 5.82
C ILE A 13 8.02 5.73 6.73
N ARG A 14 9.13 6.46 6.83
CA ARG A 14 10.22 6.14 7.76
C ARG A 14 9.81 6.36 9.22
N ASP A 15 9.06 7.41 9.52
CA ASP A 15 8.59 7.72 10.88
C ASP A 15 7.61 6.65 11.39
N ALA A 16 6.82 6.04 10.49
CA ALA A 16 6.00 4.86 10.79
C ALA A 16 6.81 3.57 11.06
N GLY A 17 8.15 3.65 11.08
CA GLY A 17 9.05 2.51 11.23
C GLY A 17 9.14 1.62 9.98
N ILE A 18 8.41 1.93 8.92
CA ILE A 18 8.35 1.14 7.69
C ILE A 18 9.32 1.75 6.70
N SER A 19 10.61 1.44 6.80
CA SER A 19 11.50 1.80 5.69
C SER A 19 11.11 1.05 4.41
N LEU A 20 11.33 1.63 3.24
CA LEU A 20 11.16 0.92 1.95
C LEU A 20 11.96 -0.39 1.91
N LYS A 21 13.10 -0.45 2.61
CA LYS A 21 13.89 -1.68 2.80
C LYS A 21 13.16 -2.71 3.66
N LEU A 22 12.52 -2.28 4.75
CA LEU A 22 11.73 -3.16 5.62
C LEU A 22 10.50 -3.68 4.89
N ALA A 23 9.78 -2.83 4.16
CA ALA A 23 8.65 -3.24 3.33
C ALA A 23 9.06 -4.28 2.28
N ARG A 24 10.18 -4.04 1.58
CA ARG A 24 10.77 -5.01 0.63
C ARG A 24 11.25 -6.29 1.31
N LYS A 25 11.84 -6.17 2.50
CA LYS A 25 12.34 -7.31 3.28
C LYS A 25 11.19 -8.16 3.80
N CYS A 26 10.15 -7.58 4.38
CA CYS A 26 8.94 -8.30 4.80
C CYS A 26 8.22 -8.96 3.62
N ALA A 27 8.13 -8.28 2.46
CA ALA A 27 7.60 -8.89 1.23
C ALA A 27 8.49 -10.06 0.76
N SER A 28 9.81 -9.92 0.84
CA SER A 28 10.76 -10.99 0.50
C SER A 28 10.83 -12.12 1.53
N GLU A 29 10.49 -11.86 2.79
CA GLU A 29 10.58 -12.82 3.91
C GLU A 29 9.35 -13.69 4.02
N ARG A 30 8.16 -13.17 3.75
CA ARG A 30 6.92 -13.95 3.69
C ARG A 30 6.83 -14.88 2.47
N ASP A 31 7.76 -14.70 1.54
CA ASP A 31 7.92 -15.48 0.32
C ASP A 31 8.96 -16.60 0.53
N GLU A 32 8.84 -17.36 1.64
CA GLU A 32 9.73 -18.49 1.96
C GLU A 32 9.63 -19.61 0.91
N VAL A 33 8.45 -19.80 0.32
CA VAL A 33 8.23 -20.77 -0.77
C VAL A 33 8.95 -20.36 -2.05
N ALA A 34 9.04 -19.08 -2.39
CA ALA A 34 9.81 -18.65 -3.56
C ALA A 34 11.32 -18.61 -3.35
N ARG A 35 11.83 -18.73 -2.11
CA ARG A 35 13.30 -18.77 -1.88
C ARG A 35 13.96 -20.04 -2.38
N GLU A 36 13.25 -21.17 -2.43
CA GLU A 36 13.84 -22.42 -2.92
C GLU A 36 14.01 -22.44 -4.45
N ASP A 37 13.31 -21.56 -5.18
CA ASP A 37 13.31 -21.51 -6.66
C ASP A 37 13.79 -20.15 -7.24
N LYS A 38 14.43 -19.31 -6.42
CA LYS A 38 14.87 -17.96 -6.86
C LYS A 38 16.23 -17.96 -7.54
N ASP A 39 16.21 -18.30 -8.82
CA ASP A 39 17.06 -17.59 -9.74
C ASP A 39 16.48 -16.18 -9.99
N ASP A 40 16.83 -15.20 -9.13
CA ASP A 40 16.43 -13.78 -9.24
C ASP A 40 16.92 -13.09 -10.53
N ARG A 41 17.51 -13.84 -11.47
CA ARG A 41 17.80 -13.37 -12.82
C ARG A 41 16.49 -13.14 -13.56
N THR A 42 16.04 -11.88 -13.59
CA THR A 42 15.14 -11.43 -14.67
C THR A 42 15.80 -11.83 -15.98
N ILE A 43 15.21 -12.77 -16.73
CA ILE A 43 15.78 -13.28 -17.99
C ILE A 43 15.98 -12.17 -19.04
N PHE A 44 15.42 -10.99 -18.79
CA PHE A 44 15.47 -9.82 -19.65
C PHE A 44 16.50 -8.78 -19.18
N ARG A 45 17.28 -8.26 -20.14
CA ARG A 45 18.22 -7.16 -19.89
C ARG A 45 17.47 -5.85 -19.67
N ARG A 46 17.83 -5.10 -18.63
CA ARG A 46 17.27 -3.77 -18.32
C ARG A 46 17.52 -2.72 -19.41
N TYR A 47 18.57 -2.90 -20.22
CA TYR A 47 18.92 -2.02 -21.32
C TYR A 47 19.19 -2.85 -22.59
N ALA A 48 18.62 -2.42 -23.71
CA ALA A 48 18.83 -3.00 -25.03
C ALA A 48 19.50 -1.98 -25.95
N ARG A 49 20.23 -2.45 -26.97
CA ARG A 49 20.89 -1.60 -27.97
C ARG A 49 20.24 -1.82 -29.33
N ALA A 50 19.96 -0.74 -30.04
CA ALA A 50 19.50 -0.75 -31.42
C ALA A 50 20.27 0.30 -32.23
N PRO A 51 20.38 0.13 -33.56
CA PRO A 51 20.93 1.16 -34.45
C PRO A 51 20.23 2.51 -34.29
N LYS A 52 20.95 3.59 -34.60
CA LYS A 52 20.42 4.97 -34.50
C LYS A 52 19.16 5.11 -35.36
N GLY A 53 18.06 5.54 -34.74
CA GLY A 53 16.75 5.67 -35.39
C GLY A 53 15.84 4.44 -35.28
N GLN A 54 16.30 3.35 -34.65
CA GLN A 54 15.49 2.15 -34.44
C GLN A 54 15.13 1.97 -32.95
N ARG A 55 13.93 1.44 -32.71
CA ARG A 55 13.47 1.08 -31.37
C ARG A 55 14.00 -0.30 -31.03
N ALA A 56 14.67 -0.45 -29.89
CA ALA A 56 15.00 -1.76 -29.36
C ALA A 56 13.73 -2.42 -28.81
N THR A 57 13.35 -3.58 -29.36
CA THR A 57 12.21 -4.39 -28.94
C THR A 57 12.70 -5.71 -28.37
N ILE A 58 12.05 -6.16 -27.30
CA ILE A 58 12.24 -7.50 -26.74
C ILE A 58 10.86 -8.13 -26.57
N ASP A 59 10.75 -9.40 -26.91
CA ASP A 59 9.58 -10.20 -26.56
C ASP A 59 9.87 -10.84 -25.20
N ALA A 60 8.96 -10.62 -24.27
CA ALA A 60 9.11 -11.03 -22.88
C ALA A 60 7.81 -11.60 -22.36
N ASP A 61 7.88 -12.81 -21.79
CA ASP A 61 6.77 -13.40 -21.06
C ASP A 61 6.51 -12.60 -19.79
N PHE A 62 5.33 -11.99 -19.71
CA PHE A 62 4.93 -11.20 -18.53
C PHE A 62 4.39 -12.13 -17.43
N VAL A 63 5.32 -12.74 -16.68
CA VAL A 63 4.98 -13.48 -15.47
C VAL A 63 4.71 -12.49 -14.34
N ARG A 64 3.46 -12.44 -13.85
CA ARG A 64 3.10 -11.67 -12.67
C ARG A 64 3.54 -12.46 -11.44
N GLY A 65 4.55 -11.96 -10.71
CA GLY A 65 4.86 -12.45 -9.37
C GLY A 65 3.78 -12.08 -8.36
N ASP A 66 4.00 -12.46 -7.10
CA ASP A 66 3.08 -12.16 -6.01
C ASP A 66 2.86 -10.66 -5.84
N ARG A 67 1.61 -10.31 -5.56
CA ARG A 67 1.16 -8.93 -5.38
C ARG A 67 0.92 -8.68 -3.92
N TYR A 68 1.21 -7.46 -3.49
CA TYR A 68 0.87 -6.98 -2.17
C TYR A 68 0.26 -5.59 -2.30
N SER A 69 -0.84 -5.37 -1.59
CA SER A 69 -1.49 -4.08 -1.40
C SER A 69 -1.08 -3.51 -0.05
N ILE A 70 -0.83 -2.20 0.00
CA ILE A 70 -0.54 -1.49 1.24
C ILE A 70 -1.67 -0.48 1.44
N VAL A 71 -2.33 -0.54 2.60
CA VAL A 71 -3.28 0.46 3.05
C VAL A 71 -2.69 1.22 4.22
N ALA A 72 -2.90 2.53 4.25
CA ALA A 72 -2.41 3.37 5.33
C ALA A 72 -3.32 4.56 5.55
N ALA A 73 -3.53 4.89 6.82
CA ALA A 73 -4.23 6.08 7.26
C ALA A 73 -3.22 7.15 7.67
N ILE A 74 -3.49 8.40 7.27
CA ILE A 74 -2.58 9.52 7.44
C ILE A 74 -3.38 10.70 8.01
N SER A 75 -2.90 11.28 9.10
CA SER A 75 -3.35 12.57 9.63
C SER A 75 -2.34 13.68 9.29
N VAL A 76 -2.65 14.91 9.70
CA VAL A 76 -1.73 16.05 9.60
C VAL A 76 -0.42 15.84 10.41
N ASP A 77 -0.46 14.98 11.43
CA ASP A 77 0.69 14.64 12.28
C ASP A 77 1.50 13.46 11.75
N GLY A 78 1.01 12.76 10.72
CA GLY A 78 1.70 11.66 10.06
C GLY A 78 0.89 10.37 9.95
N TYR A 79 1.57 9.23 9.88
CA TYR A 79 0.90 7.94 9.76
C TYR A 79 0.18 7.54 11.05
N VAL A 80 -1.03 7.07 10.88
CA VAL A 80 -1.96 6.76 11.95
C VAL A 80 -2.19 5.25 12.08
N GLY A 81 -2.16 4.53 10.95
CA GLY A 81 -2.27 3.07 10.88
C GLY A 81 -1.83 2.56 9.51
N THR A 82 -1.37 1.32 9.41
CA THR A 82 -0.94 0.72 8.14
C THR A 82 -1.01 -0.81 8.15
N ARG A 83 -1.41 -1.39 7.01
CA ARG A 83 -1.53 -2.83 6.81
C ARG A 83 -1.01 -3.23 5.43
N ILE A 84 -0.39 -4.39 5.37
CA ILE A 84 0.07 -5.03 4.12
C ILE A 84 -0.77 -6.29 3.91
N VAL A 85 -1.42 -6.36 2.75
CA VAL A 85 -2.31 -7.45 2.34
C VAL A 85 -1.74 -8.14 1.11
N SER A 86 -1.77 -9.47 1.10
CA SER A 86 -1.42 -10.25 -0.10
C SER A 86 -2.53 -10.17 -1.14
N GLY A 87 -2.20 -9.82 -2.37
CA GLY A 87 -3.16 -9.62 -3.44
C GLY A 87 -3.81 -8.24 -3.40
N SER A 88 -5.09 -8.21 -3.75
CA SER A 88 -5.92 -6.99 -3.76
C SER A 88 -6.61 -6.84 -2.42
N LEU A 89 -6.70 -5.61 -1.93
CA LEU A 89 -7.50 -5.29 -0.73
C LEU A 89 -9.00 -5.34 -1.05
N ASP A 90 -9.76 -6.13 -0.32
CA ASP A 90 -11.22 -6.19 -0.44
C ASP A 90 -11.96 -5.39 0.65
N SER A 91 -13.29 -5.38 0.59
CA SER A 91 -14.13 -4.63 1.54
C SER A 91 -14.04 -5.14 2.98
N ALA A 92 -13.85 -6.45 3.18
CA ALA A 92 -13.76 -7.04 4.51
C ALA A 92 -12.40 -6.72 5.14
N GLU A 93 -11.32 -6.90 4.37
CA GLU A 93 -9.97 -6.55 4.81
C GLU A 93 -9.82 -5.05 5.09
N PHE A 94 -10.49 -4.20 4.30
CA PHE A 94 -10.56 -2.76 4.54
C PHE A 94 -11.34 -2.43 5.82
N PHE A 95 -12.48 -3.09 6.06
CA PHE A 95 -13.25 -2.92 7.29
C PHE A 95 -12.41 -3.31 8.52
N ASP A 96 -11.75 -4.46 8.48
CA ASP A 96 -10.88 -4.92 9.56
C ASP A 96 -9.72 -3.94 9.79
N PHE A 97 -9.15 -3.36 8.73
CA PHE A 97 -8.16 -2.30 8.85
C PHE A 97 -8.68 -1.08 9.64
N ILE A 98 -9.92 -0.66 9.39
CA ILE A 98 -10.52 0.48 10.09
C ILE A 98 -10.78 0.16 11.57
N VAL A 99 -11.22 -1.06 11.89
CA VAL A 99 -11.55 -1.46 13.25
C VAL A 99 -10.31 -1.76 14.10
N GLU A 100 -9.30 -2.41 13.51
CA GLU A 100 -8.16 -2.95 14.26
C GLU A 100 -6.93 -2.03 14.22
N ASP A 101 -6.66 -1.39 13.08
CA ASP A 101 -5.40 -0.65 12.87
C ASP A 101 -5.56 0.87 12.90
N LEU A 102 -6.80 1.37 12.80
CA LEU A 102 -7.07 2.78 13.02
C LEU A 102 -7.20 3.02 14.54
N PRO A 103 -6.41 3.94 15.15
CA PRO A 103 -6.67 4.38 16.50
C PRO A 103 -8.05 5.01 16.55
N HIS A 104 -8.75 4.81 17.68
CA HIS A 104 -10.11 5.28 17.89
C HIS A 104 -10.32 6.70 17.34
N MET A 105 -11.23 6.81 16.38
CA MET A 105 -11.73 8.10 15.92
C MET A 105 -12.46 8.78 17.08
N ASN A 106 -12.33 10.09 17.17
CA ASN A 106 -13.05 10.86 18.18
C ASN A 106 -14.34 11.47 17.60
N PRO A 107 -15.30 11.85 18.45
CA PRO A 107 -16.45 12.63 18.03
C PRO A 107 -16.10 13.97 17.38
N TYR A 108 -16.80 14.35 16.32
CA TYR A 108 -16.62 15.67 15.70
C TYR A 108 -17.08 16.77 16.68
N PRO A 109 -16.30 17.86 16.90
CA PRO A 109 -15.14 18.34 16.14
C PRO A 109 -13.76 18.08 16.78
N GLN A 110 -13.60 16.99 17.53
CA GLN A 110 -12.32 16.67 18.18
C GLN A 110 -11.24 16.24 17.17
N ASP A 111 -10.00 16.09 17.63
CA ASP A 111 -8.90 15.64 16.77
C ASP A 111 -9.17 14.25 16.20
N ARG A 112 -8.82 14.03 14.92
CA ARG A 112 -9.00 12.74 14.22
C ARG A 112 -10.47 12.28 14.14
N SER A 113 -11.41 13.22 14.07
CA SER A 113 -12.85 12.91 14.00
C SER A 113 -13.42 12.75 12.59
N VAL A 114 -12.63 12.99 11.54
CA VAL A 114 -13.10 12.97 10.14
C VAL A 114 -12.27 11.99 9.34
N LEU A 115 -12.93 10.99 8.76
CA LEU A 115 -12.33 10.06 7.82
C LEU A 115 -12.59 10.52 6.39
N ILE A 116 -11.53 10.72 5.61
CA ILE A 116 -11.61 11.11 4.20
C ILE A 116 -11.13 9.94 3.36
N LEU A 117 -12.02 9.41 2.52
CA LEU A 117 -11.75 8.29 1.60
C LEU A 117 -12.08 8.70 0.17
N ASP A 118 -11.50 8.00 -0.80
CA ASP A 118 -11.95 8.12 -2.19
C ASP A 118 -13.30 7.40 -2.40
N ASN A 119 -13.90 7.57 -3.57
CA ASN A 119 -15.20 6.99 -3.91
C ASN A 119 -15.12 5.51 -4.37
N CYS A 120 -14.15 4.74 -3.85
CA CYS A 120 -14.03 3.32 -4.16
C CYS A 120 -15.22 2.51 -3.61
N SER A 121 -15.60 1.43 -4.30
CA SER A 121 -16.72 0.57 -3.87
C SER A 121 -16.45 -0.15 -2.55
N ILE A 122 -15.18 -0.45 -2.23
CA ILE A 122 -14.82 -1.15 -0.99
C ILE A 122 -15.07 -0.30 0.26
N HIS A 123 -15.16 1.03 0.11
CA HIS A 123 -15.43 1.98 1.19
C HIS A 123 -16.93 2.13 1.52
N LYS A 124 -17.82 1.47 0.77
CA LYS A 124 -19.28 1.69 0.83
C LYS A 124 -20.02 0.60 1.63
N SER A 125 -19.35 0.01 2.60
CA SER A 125 -19.95 -0.97 3.51
C SER A 125 -20.86 -0.27 4.51
N GLU A 126 -22.09 -0.75 4.70
CA GLU A 126 -22.98 -0.24 5.76
C GLU A 126 -22.39 -0.48 7.15
N ALA A 127 -21.77 -1.64 7.37
CA ALA A 127 -21.10 -1.93 8.65
C ALA A 127 -19.97 -0.93 8.94
N LEU A 128 -19.21 -0.54 7.92
CA LEU A 128 -18.18 0.49 8.06
C LEU A 128 -18.79 1.82 8.49
N ARG A 129 -19.91 2.19 7.88
CA ARG A 129 -20.63 3.42 8.23
C ARG A 129 -21.10 3.40 9.68
N GLU A 130 -21.72 2.31 10.12
CA GLU A 130 -22.17 2.15 11.51
C GLU A 130 -21.01 2.24 12.52
N VAL A 131 -19.86 1.63 12.20
CA VAL A 131 -18.66 1.72 13.04
C VAL A 131 -18.16 3.15 13.13
N VAL A 132 -18.03 3.86 12.00
CA VAL A 132 -17.50 5.23 11.99
C VAL A 132 -18.46 6.20 12.68
N GLU A 133 -19.76 6.09 12.43
CA GLU A 133 -20.79 6.93 13.07
C GLU A 133 -20.97 6.60 14.57
N GLY A 134 -20.76 5.34 14.99
CA GLY A 134 -20.90 4.93 16.39
C GLY A 134 -19.71 5.30 17.28
N HIS A 135 -18.54 5.56 16.72
CA HIS A 135 -17.35 6.07 17.44
C HIS A 135 -17.27 7.62 17.43
N GLY A 136 -18.09 8.27 16.61
CA GLY A 136 -18.12 9.73 16.41
C GLY A 136 -19.16 10.48 17.21
#